data_AF-A0A817X2Y7-F1
#
_entry.id   AF-A0A817X2Y7-F1
#
_cell.length_a   1.000
_cell.length_b   1.000
_cell.length_c   1.000
_cell.angle_alpha   90.00
_cell.angle_beta   90.00
_cell.angle_gamma   90.00
#
_symmetry.space_group_name_H-M   'P 1'
#
loop_
_entity.id
_entity.type
_entity.pdbx_description
1 polymer ?
#
loop_
_entity_poly.entity_id
_entity_poly.type
_entity_poly.pdbx_seq_one_letter_code
_entity_poly.pdbx_strand_id
1 'polypeptide(L)' 'RSLIVTFECGIENQIVNVQEPNRCQYTITFKTPLLCAKAITEELLDKHEEL' A
#
# COMPACT_ATOMS: atom_id res chain seq x y z
N ARG A 1 -14.20 -13.75 8.52
CA ARG A 1 -12.84 -13.23 8.79
C ARG A 1 -12.43 -12.41 7.59
N SER A 2 -11.96 -11.19 7.79
CA SER A 2 -11.49 -10.31 6.72
C SER A 2 -10.14 -9.70 7.08
N LEU A 3 -9.39 -9.31 6.06
CA LEU A 3 -8.07 -8.70 6.21
C LEU A 3 -7.97 -7.54 5.20
N ILE A 4 -7.57 -6.37 5.69
CA ILE A 4 -7.24 -5.21 4.88
C ILE A 4 -5.72 -5.03 4.96
N VAL A 5 -5.08 -4.91 3.80
CA VAL A 5 -3.63 -4.72 3.71
C VAL A 5 -3.36 -3.36 3.07
N THR A 6 -2.70 -2.48 3.82
CA THR A 6 -2.21 -1.18 3.34
C THR A 6 -0.76 -1.34 2.93
N PHE A 7 -0.46 -0.93 1.71
CA PHE A 7 0.83 -1.07 1.07
C PHE A 7 1.56 0.27 1.04
N GLU A 8 2.80 0.32 1.56
CA GLU A 8 3.63 1.52 1.65
C GLU A 8 5.00 1.31 0.97
N CYS A 9 5.62 2.38 0.48
CA CYS A 9 7.00 2.32 -0.01
C CYS A 9 7.97 2.04 1.14
N GLY A 10 8.89 1.10 0.92
CA GLY A 10 10.00 0.81 1.83
C GLY A 10 11.16 0.11 1.11
N ILE A 11 12.33 0.04 1.76
CA ILE A 11 13.55 -0.51 1.16
C ILE A 11 13.59 -2.04 1.11
N GLU A 12 12.76 -2.69 1.92
CA GLU A 12 12.66 -4.14 2.01
C GLU A 12 11.20 -4.56 2.22
N ASN A 13 10.91 -5.83 1.99
CA ASN A 13 9.58 -6.40 2.18
C ASN A 13 9.36 -6.71 3.66
N GLN A 14 8.52 -5.94 4.34
CA GLN A 14 8.28 -6.14 5.77
C GLN A 14 6.86 -5.74 6.19
N ILE A 15 6.32 -6.47 7.17
CA ILE A 15 5.10 -6.07 7.89
C ILE A 15 5.51 -5.09 8.98
N VAL A 16 4.95 -3.88 8.96
CA VAL A 16 5.28 -2.83 9.95
C VAL A 16 4.24 -2.69 11.04
N ASN A 17 3.00 -3.12 10.79
CA ASN A 17 1.93 -3.03 11.77
C ASN A 17 0.87 -4.12 11.50
N VAL A 18 0.29 -4.66 12.57
CA VAL A 18 -0.82 -5.63 12.54
C VAL A 18 -1.76 -5.29 13.68
N GLN A 19 -3.05 -5.11 13.36
CA GLN A 19 -4.07 -4.79 14.35
C GLN A 19 -5.35 -5.59 14.09
N GLU A 20 -6.06 -5.93 15.17
CA GLU A 20 -7.41 -6.50 15.14
C GLU A 20 -8.39 -5.48 15.74
N PRO A 21 -8.84 -4.46 14.97
CA PRO A 21 -9.73 -3.42 15.50
C PRO A 21 -11.11 -3.97 15.89
N ASN A 22 -11.56 -5.04 15.22
CA ASN A 22 -12.80 -5.75 15.51
C ASN A 22 -12.55 -7.24 15.46
N ARG A 23 -13.38 -8.02 16.18
CA ARG A 23 -13.26 -9.48 16.19
C ARG A 23 -13.22 -10.05 14.77
N CYS A 24 -12.18 -10.80 14.47
CA CYS A 24 -11.95 -11.44 13.16
C CYS A 24 -11.79 -10.47 11.96
N GLN A 25 -11.49 -9.20 12.20
CA GLN A 25 -11.10 -8.22 11.19
C GLN A 25 -9.68 -7.75 11.46
N TYR A 26 -8.80 -7.89 10.47
CA TYR A 26 -7.39 -7.55 10.62
C TYR A 26 -7.03 -6.38 9.70
N THR A 27 -6.16 -5.50 10.16
CA THR A 27 -5.53 -4.44 9.36
C THR A 27 -4.02 -4.59 9.44
N ILE A 28 -3.36 -4.68 8.29
CA ILE A 28 -1.91 -4.86 8.19
C ILE A 28 -1.33 -3.71 7.36
N THR A 29 -0.23 -3.13 7.83
CA THR A 29 0.59 -2.23 7.01
C THR A 29 1.84 -2.99 6.55
N PHE A 30 2.07 -3.02 5.25
CA PHE A 30 3.15 -3.74 4.59
C PHE A 30 4.01 -2.78 3.76
N LYS A 31 5.31 -2.76 4.01
CA LYS A 31 6.28 -2.00 3.23
C LYS A 31 6.91 -2.86 2.14
N THR A 32 7.06 -2.29 0.94
CA THR A 32 7.71 -2.97 -0.19
C THR A 32 8.44 -2.00 -1.13
N PRO A 33 9.59 -2.40 -1.71
CA PRO A 33 10.31 -1.59 -2.71
C PRO A 33 9.52 -1.36 -4.00
N LEU A 34 8.55 -2.23 -4.29
CA LEU A 34 7.78 -2.18 -5.54
C LEU A 34 6.97 -0.88 -5.69
N LEU A 35 6.54 -0.29 -4.57
CA LEU A 35 5.76 0.94 -4.57
C LEU A 35 6.61 2.19 -4.71
N CYS A 36 7.90 2.11 -4.39
CA CYS A 36 8.81 3.24 -4.52
C CYS A 36 9.05 3.60 -6.00
N ALA A 37 8.88 2.65 -6.93
CA ALA A 37 8.91 2.90 -8.37
C ALA A 37 7.62 3.55 -8.90
N LYS A 38 6.50 3.45 -8.16
CA LYS A 38 5.17 3.85 -8.59
C LYS A 38 4.78 5.30 -8.23
N ALA A 39 5.54 5.94 -7.33
CA ALA A 39 5.41 7.38 -7.10
C ALA A 39 5.63 8.21 -8.37
N ILE A 40 6.33 7.66 -9.37
CA ILE A 40 6.56 8.31 -10.66
C ILE A 40 5.35 8.17 -11.59
N THR A 41 4.53 7.12 -11.48
CA THR A 41 3.45 6.85 -12.44
C THR A 41 2.10 7.46 -12.05
N GLU A 42 1.83 7.71 -10.76
CA GLU A 42 0.58 8.38 -10.36
C GLU A 42 0.56 9.88 -10.71
N GLU A 43 1.70 10.59 -10.66
CA GLU A 43 1.81 11.97 -11.18
C GLU A 43 1.70 12.05 -12.72
N LEU A 44 1.96 10.94 -13.43
CA LEU A 44 1.88 10.86 -14.89
C LEU A 44 0.49 10.42 -15.39
N LEU A 45 -0.29 9.71 -14.56
CA LEU A 45 -1.66 9.32 -14.88
C LEU A 45 -2.63 10.51 -14.82
N ASP A 46 -2.39 11.47 -13.92
CA ASP A 46 -3.19 12.70 -13.77
C ASP A 46 -2.99 13.73 -14.90
N LYS A 47 -2.04 13.49 -15.84
CA LYS A 47 -1.69 14.43 -16.93
C LYS A 47 -2.04 13.97 -18.34
N HIS A 48 -2.70 12.83 -18.54
CA HIS A 48 -3.00 12.28 -19.88
C HIS A 48 -4.47 11.89 -20.11
N GLU A 49 -5.44 12.60 -19.53
CA GLU A 49 -6.84 12.59 -20.01
C GLU A 49 -7.25 13.95 -20.61
N GLU A 50 -6.51 14.43 -21.61
CA GLU A 50 -7.05 15.37 -22.62
C GLU A 50 -6.44 15.07 -23.99
N LEU A 51 -7.15 14.30 -24.82
CA LEU A 51 -7.10 14.27 -26.29
C LEU A 51 -8.29 13.51 -26.87
#